data_AF-A0A8J7Q9I5-F1
#
_entry.id   AF-A0A8J7Q9I5-F1
#
_cell.length_a   1.000
_cell.length_b   1.000
_cell.length_c   1.000
_cell.angle_alpha   90.00
_cell.angle_beta   90.00
_cell.angle_gamma   90.00
#
_symmetry.space_group_name_H-M   'P 1'
#
loop_
_entity.id
_entity.type
_entity.pdbx_description
1 polymer ?
#
loop_
_entity_poly.entity_id
_entity_poly.type
_entity_poly.pdbx_seq_one_letter_code
_entity_poly.pdbx_strand_id
1 'polypeptide(L)'
;MYKVHFRLREEEYQLVAESLDLSHPYFVSIKDMILDYEEGLVLNPHLENTKKRFAEVASIMIPLQNVQLIETLQDRPKKPRESGNFVVLPASDKPDNE
;
A
#
# COMPACT_ATOMS: atom_id res chain seq x y z
N MET A 1 2.90 9.66 -7.68
CA MET A 1 3.14 8.95 -6.40
C MET A 1 4.02 7.74 -6.66
N TYR A 2 4.73 7.23 -5.66
CA TYR A 2 5.57 6.03 -5.77
C TYR A 2 5.05 4.93 -4.86
N LYS A 3 5.09 3.68 -5.33
CA LYS A 3 4.80 2.50 -4.52
C LYS A 3 6.06 1.64 -4.44
N VAL A 4 6.51 1.39 -3.22
CA VAL A 4 7.75 0.64 -2.95
C VAL A 4 7.38 -0.68 -2.27
N HIS A 5 7.80 -1.76 -2.90
CA HIS A 5 7.72 -3.12 -2.37
C HIS A 5 9.08 -3.49 -1.81
N PHE A 6 9.14 -3.86 -0.54
CA PHE A 6 10.39 -4.23 0.12
C PHE A 6 10.17 -5.33 1.14
N ARG A 7 11.24 -6.08 1.41
CA ARG A 7 11.25 -7.11 2.45
C ARG A 7 12.06 -6.64 3.64
N LEU A 8 11.50 -6.75 4.84
CA LEU A 8 12.22 -6.52 6.08
C LEU A 8 12.18 -7.79 6.91
N ARG A 9 13.36 -8.39 7.15
CA ARG A 9 13.49 -9.72 7.77
C ARG A 9 12.71 -10.77 6.95
N GLU A 10 11.59 -11.26 7.49
CA GLU A 10 10.74 -12.27 6.87
C GLU A 10 9.39 -11.71 6.41
N GLU A 11 9.17 -10.42 6.60
CA GLU A 11 7.90 -9.76 6.29
C GLU A 11 8.03 -8.90 5.03
N GLU A 12 7.00 -8.93 4.20
CA GLU A 12 6.89 -8.13 2.99
C GLU A 12 6.00 -6.91 3.24
N TYR A 13 6.46 -5.76 2.77
CA TYR A 13 5.84 -4.48 2.99
C TYR A 13 5.61 -3.77 1.67
N GLN A 14 4.48 -3.06 1.60
CA GLN A 14 4.14 -2.18 0.50
C GLN A 14 3.85 -0.81 1.07
N LEU A 15 4.61 0.20 0.64
CA LEU A 15 4.44 1.58 1.06
C LEU A 15 4.23 2.47 -0.15
N VAL A 16 3.29 3.41 -0.02
CA VAL A 16 3.11 4.48 -1.00
C VAL A 16 3.67 5.77 -0.42
N ALA A 17 4.31 6.57 -1.26
CA ALA A 17 4.93 7.83 -0.87
C ALA A 17 4.78 8.87 -1.98
N GLU A 18 4.77 10.14 -1.60
CA GLU A 18 4.79 11.23 -2.58
C GLU A 18 6.16 11.40 -3.22
N SER A 19 7.22 11.20 -2.43
CA SER A 19 8.60 11.38 -2.88
C SER A 19 9.54 10.28 -2.41
N LEU A 20 10.54 10.00 -3.25
CA LEU A 20 11.65 9.11 -2.93
C LEU A 20 12.95 9.89 -3.07
N ASP A 21 13.87 9.68 -2.14
CA ASP A 21 15.21 10.24 -2.17
C ASP A 21 16.23 9.10 -2.37
N LEU A 22 16.88 9.15 -3.53
CA LEU A 22 17.87 8.19 -4.00
C LEU A 22 19.30 8.78 -3.95
N SER A 23 19.51 9.84 -3.15
CA SER A 23 20.81 10.52 -3.07
C SER A 23 21.89 9.64 -2.43
N HIS A 24 21.48 8.67 -1.61
CA HIS A 24 22.38 7.74 -0.96
C HIS A 24 22.61 6.51 -1.87
N PRO A 25 23.87 6.12 -2.16
CA PRO A 25 24.19 5.07 -3.14
C PRO A 25 23.69 3.65 -2.80
N TYR A 26 23.28 3.43 -1.56
CA TYR A 26 22.90 2.10 -1.03
C TYR A 26 21.53 2.09 -0.37
N PHE A 27 20.87 3.24 -0.25
CA PHE A 27 19.61 3.36 0.45
C PHE A 27 18.61 4.15 -0.38
N VAL A 28 17.36 3.68 -0.37
CA VAL A 28 16.21 4.44 -0.81
C VAL A 28 15.57 5.06 0.42
N SER A 29 15.50 6.38 0.44
CA SER A 29 14.80 7.11 1.49
C SER A 29 13.36 7.36 1.04
N ILE A 30 12.41 6.81 1.77
CA ILE A 30 10.98 7.05 1.56
C ILE A 30 10.56 8.18 2.49
N LYS A 31 10.09 9.28 1.90
CA LYS A 31 9.60 10.48 2.62
C LYS A 31 8.13 10.67 2.30
N ASP A 32 7.38 11.28 3.22
CA ASP A 32 5.96 11.60 3.02
C ASP A 32 5.12 10.36 2.65
N MET A 33 5.17 9.35 3.53
CA MET A 33 4.47 8.08 3.35
C MET A 33 2.95 8.28 3.44
N ILE A 34 2.23 7.79 2.43
CA ILE A 34 0.77 7.76 2.37
C ILE A 34 0.32 6.40 2.86
N LEU A 35 -0.02 6.32 4.15
CA LEU A 35 -0.48 5.09 4.78
C LEU A 35 -1.93 4.73 4.42
N ASP A 36 -2.76 5.72 4.08
CA ASP A 36 -4.18 5.54 3.70
C ASP A 36 -4.40 5.33 2.20
N TYR A 37 -3.41 4.80 1.48
CA TYR A 37 -3.56 4.48 0.07
C TYR A 37 -4.34 3.18 -0.12
N GLU A 38 -5.67 3.28 -0.18
CA GLU A 38 -6.56 2.17 -0.55
C GLU A 38 -6.60 1.99 -2.07
N GLU A 39 -5.66 1.21 -2.60
CA GLU A 39 -5.81 0.64 -3.94
C GLU A 39 -6.80 -0.54 -3.88
N GLY A 40 -8.10 -0.23 -3.82
CA GLY A 40 -9.19 -1.18 -3.97
C GLY A 40 -9.24 -2.28 -2.91
N LEU A 41 -9.89 -2.01 -1.78
CA LEU A 41 -10.71 -2.93 -0.96
C LEU A 41 -10.32 -4.43 -0.92
N VAL A 42 -9.03 -4.73 -0.72
CA VAL A 42 -8.55 -6.04 -0.27
C VAL A 42 -8.00 -5.83 1.13
N LEU A 43 -8.69 -6.35 2.15
CA LEU A 43 -8.24 -6.38 3.54
C LEU A 43 -6.94 -7.19 3.62
N ASN A 44 -5.82 -6.53 3.37
CA ASN A 44 -4.51 -7.15 3.49
C ASN A 44 -4.03 -6.94 4.94
N PRO A 45 -3.92 -8.00 5.77
CA PRO A 45 -3.49 -7.86 7.17
C PRO A 45 -2.08 -7.24 7.29
N HIS A 46 -1.28 -7.30 6.23
CA HIS A 46 0.02 -6.64 6.18
C HIS A 46 -0.11 -5.11 6.11
N LEU A 47 -1.21 -4.58 5.56
CA LEU A 47 -1.47 -3.14 5.50
C LEU A 47 -1.74 -2.56 6.90
N GLU A 48 -2.51 -3.25 7.75
CA GLU A 48 -2.75 -2.82 9.13
C GLU A 48 -1.48 -2.84 9.98
N ASN A 49 -0.64 -3.86 9.81
CA ASN A 49 0.67 -3.93 10.47
C ASN A 49 1.60 -2.82 9.98
N THR A 50 1.58 -2.52 8.68
CA THR A 50 2.33 -1.40 8.07
C THR A 50 1.86 -0.07 8.68
N LYS A 51 0.55 0.17 8.75
CA LYS A 51 -0.02 1.38 9.38
C LYS A 51 0.43 1.53 10.82
N LYS A 52 0.29 0.49 11.66
CA LYS A 52 0.70 0.55 13.07
C LYS A 52 2.20 0.76 13.22
N ARG A 53 3.02 0.13 12.37
CA ARG A 53 4.49 0.15 12.49
C ARG A 53 5.11 1.44 11.98
N PHE A 54 4.51 2.06 10.97
CA PHE A 54 5.06 3.27 10.32
C PHE A 54 4.23 4.53 10.57
N ALA A 55 3.16 4.48 11.38
CA ALA A 55 2.31 5.64 11.71
C ALA A 55 3.09 6.83 12.29
N GLU A 56 4.07 6.58 13.15
CA GLU A 56 4.86 7.63 13.82
C GLU A 56 6.20 7.91 13.13
N VAL A 57 6.42 7.32 11.93
CA VAL A 57 7.71 7.42 11.24
C VAL A 57 7.62 8.48 10.15
N ALA A 58 8.43 9.54 10.27
CA ALA A 58 8.47 10.62 9.28
C ALA A 58 9.15 10.20 7.96
N SER A 59 10.19 9.38 8.04
CA SER A 59 10.92 8.87 6.88
C SER A 59 11.61 7.57 7.21
N ILE A 60 11.77 6.68 6.23
CA ILE A 60 12.54 5.44 6.38
C ILE A 60 13.64 5.35 5.33
N MET A 61 14.78 4.80 5.70
CA MET A 61 15.87 4.46 4.79
C MET A 61 15.91 2.95 4.63
N ILE A 62 15.69 2.47 3.42
CA ILE A 62 15.66 1.04 3.11
C ILE A 62 16.90 0.72 2.28
N PRO A 63 17.72 -0.26 2.69
CA PRO A 63 18.80 -0.75 1.85
C PRO A 63 18.27 -1.17 0.47
N LEU A 64 18.94 -0.75 -0.60
CA LEU A 64 18.56 -1.10 -1.98
C LEU A 64 18.39 -2.61 -2.17
N GLN A 65 19.20 -3.42 -1.49
CA GLN A 65 19.12 -4.89 -1.50
C GLN A 65 17.79 -5.46 -0.97
N ASN A 66 17.07 -4.70 -0.16
CA ASN A 66 15.78 -5.11 0.42
C ASN A 66 14.59 -4.63 -0.43
N VAL A 67 14.83 -3.73 -1.39
CA VAL A 67 13.82 -3.21 -2.29
C VAL A 67 13.61 -4.23 -3.41
N GLN A 68 12.38 -4.67 -3.57
CA GLN A 68 12.00 -5.65 -4.58
C GLN A 68 11.52 -4.96 -5.86
N LEU A 69 10.69 -3.92 -5.71
CA LEU A 69 10.08 -3.19 -6.82
C LEU A 69 9.76 -1.75 -6.42
N ILE A 70 10.01 -0.81 -7.33
CA ILE A 70 9.52 0.57 -7.22
C ILE A 70 8.63 0.85 -8.43
N GLU A 71 7.38 1.17 -8.17
CA GLU A 71 6.39 1.55 -9.17
C GLU A 71 6.16 3.06 -9.11
N THR A 72 6.01 3.68 -10.29
CA THR A 72 5.56 5.07 -10.38
C THR A 72 4.08 5.08 -10.73
N LEU A 73 3.26 5.51 -9.79
CA LEU A 73 1.81 5.64 -9.92
C LEU A 73 1.48 7.00 -10.54
N GLN A 74 0.65 6.99 -11.58
CA GLN A 74 0.04 8.21 -12.11
C GLN A 74 -0.88 8.80 -11.03
N ASP A 75 -0.85 10.12 -10.89
CA ASP A 75 -1.71 10.86 -9.97
C ASP A 75 -3.17 10.67 -10.41
N ARG A 76 -3.84 9.64 -9.90
CA ARG A 76 -5.28 9.51 -10.11
C ARG A 76 -5.90 10.64 -9.28
N PRO A 77 -6.74 11.51 -9.87
CA PRO A 77 -7.39 12.55 -9.11
C PRO A 77 -8.11 11.89 -7.93
N LYS A 78 -7.81 12.36 -6.71
CA LYS A 78 -8.50 11.99 -5.47
C LYS A 78 -10.00 12.05 -5.75
N LYS A 79 -10.64 10.90 -6.03
CA LYS A 79 -12.09 10.86 -5.93
C LYS A 79 -12.39 11.13 -4.45
N PRO A 80 -13.13 12.20 -4.13
CA PRO A 80 -13.60 12.38 -2.76
C PRO A 80 -14.30 11.09 -2.36
N ARG A 81 -14.08 10.65 -1.12
CA ARG A 81 -14.82 9.53 -0.54
C ARG A 81 -16.31 9.88 -0.60
N GLU A 82 -17.01 9.44 -1.65
CA GLU A 82 -18.46 9.35 -1.62
C GLU A 82 -18.80 8.19 -0.69
N SER A 83 -19.21 8.58 0.51
CA SER A 83 -19.89 7.71 1.45
C SER A 83 -21.06 7.02 0.74
N GLY A 84 -21.10 5.69 0.82
CA GLY A 84 -22.30 4.91 0.54
C GLY A 84 -22.36 4.24 -0.84
N ASN A 85 -22.04 2.95 -0.85
CA ASN A 85 -23.04 1.93 -1.17
C ASN A 85 -22.47 0.54 -0.85
N PHE A 86 -23.00 -0.08 0.20
CA PHE A 86 -22.90 -1.52 0.39
C PHE A 86 -23.60 -2.18 -0.79
N VAL A 87 -22.85 -2.78 -1.72
CA VAL A 87 -23.42 -3.78 -2.63
C VAL A 87 -23.32 -5.11 -1.89
N VAL A 88 -24.39 -5.45 -1.17
CA VAL A 88 -24.63 -6.83 -0.75
C VAL A 88 -24.89 -7.61 -2.03
N LEU A 89 -23.92 -8.41 -2.48
CA LEU A 89 -24.17 -9.41 -3.51
C LEU A 89 -25.18 -10.41 -2.90
N PRO A 90 -26.37 -10.63 -3.48
CA PRO A 90 -27.18 -11.76 -3.08
C PRO A 90 -26.38 -13.02 -3.40
N ALA A 91 -26.22 -13.88 -2.40
CA ALA A 91 -25.73 -15.22 -2.62
C ALA A 91 -26.65 -15.87 -3.65
N SER A 92 -26.13 -16.18 -4.84
CA SER A 92 -26.81 -17.06 -5.77
C SER A 92 -26.89 -18.44 -5.13
N ASP A 93 -27.99 -18.65 -4.42
CA ASP A 93 -28.48 -19.95 -4.01
C ASP A 93 -28.66 -20.77 -5.29
N LYS A 94 -27.88 -21.84 -5.44
CA LYS A 94 -28.12 -22.84 -6.47
C LYS A 94 -29.47 -23.49 -6.15
N PRO A 95 -30.46 -23.48 -7.06
CA PRO A 95 -31.53 -24.44 -6.95
C PRO A 95 -30.99 -25.80 -7.40
N ASP A 96 -30.81 -26.69 -6.44
CA ASP A 96 -30.86 -28.14 -6.63
C ASP A 96 -32.32 -28.53 -6.93
N ASN A 97 -32.54 -29.16 -8.09
CA ASN A 97 -33.65 -30.05 -8.49
C ASN A 97 -33.68 -30.06 -10.04
N GLU A 98 -33.78 -31.17 -10.76
CA GLU A 98 -34.05 -32.59 -10.49
C GLU A 98 -33.57 -33.38 -11.72
#